data_AF-A0A7W3IHF3-F1
#
_entry.id   AF-A0A7W3IHF3-F1
#
_cell.length_a   1.000
_cell.length_b   1.000
_cell.length_c   1.000
_cell.angle_alpha   90.00
_cell.angle_beta   90.00
_cell.angle_gamma   90.00
#
_symmetry.space_group_name_H-M   'P 1'
#
loop_
_entity.id
_entity.type
_entity.pdbx_description
1 polymer ?
#
loop_
_entity_poly.entity_id
_entity_poly.type
_entity_poly.pdbx_seq_one_letter_code
_entity_poly.pdbx_strand_id
1 'polypeptide(L)'
;MRGCSWLLPLLLIGCSCQRAPEPEPATTAPPAVPSQAKDSPSDATGPHVDVPPPLLAAVSAGAEHPGAVIHGYVGQLLRRDFAAADAAWRTAPRGNHADDAVLRALQDVVALRVNTGSPVARDTRQPSQLIEVPVQVRATTGAGTLRYSGWYRLVPDPEGRAWQIHSAQVQPVLD
;
A
#
# COMPACT_ATOMS: atom_id res chain seq x y z
N MET A 1 51.95 4.32 -6.88
CA MET A 1 51.64 3.83 -8.25
C MET A 1 50.14 4.04 -8.44
N ARG A 2 49.71 5.15 -9.04
CA ARG A 2 49.35 5.26 -10.48
C ARG A 2 48.32 4.18 -10.84
N GLY A 3 47.03 4.45 -10.69
CA GLY A 3 46.13 4.87 -11.79
C GLY A 3 44.86 4.00 -11.66
N CYS A 4 43.69 4.32 -12.19
CA CYS A 4 43.30 5.32 -13.17
C CYS A 4 41.79 5.53 -12.98
N SER A 5 41.36 6.75 -12.64
CA SER A 5 39.96 7.16 -12.74
C SER A 5 39.52 7.13 -14.19
N TRP A 6 38.47 6.37 -14.52
CA TRP A 6 37.68 6.58 -15.74
C TRP A 6 36.24 6.88 -15.35
N LEU A 7 35.94 8.18 -15.33
CA LEU A 7 34.61 8.73 -15.54
C LEU A 7 34.28 8.60 -17.03
N LEU A 8 33.11 8.06 -17.38
CA LEU A 8 32.48 8.33 -18.68
C LEU A 8 31.00 8.68 -18.46
N PRO A 9 30.53 9.85 -18.93
CA PRO A 9 29.19 10.36 -18.69
C PRO A 9 28.16 9.97 -19.78
N LEU A 10 26.90 9.93 -19.34
CA LEU A 10 25.63 10.33 -19.98
C LEU A 10 25.47 10.17 -21.51
N LEU A 11 24.47 9.36 -21.88
CA LEU A 11 23.60 9.63 -23.02
C LEU A 11 22.13 9.46 -22.62
N LEU A 12 21.52 10.60 -22.27
CA LEU A 12 20.08 10.85 -22.37
C LEU A 12 19.79 11.12 -23.85
N ILE A 13 18.99 10.30 -24.53
CA ILE A 13 18.20 10.65 -25.74
C ILE A 13 17.16 9.54 -25.95
N GLY A 14 15.91 9.93 -26.20
CA GLY A 14 14.82 9.03 -26.58
C GLY A 14 13.47 9.54 -26.06
N CYS A 15 13.14 10.81 -26.31
CA CYS A 15 12.19 11.21 -27.36
C CYS A 15 10.80 10.55 -27.22
N SER A 16 9.95 11.30 -26.53
CA SER A 16 8.50 11.25 -26.56
C SER A 16 7.99 11.26 -28.00
N CYS A 17 7.30 10.20 -28.42
CA CYS A 17 6.44 10.21 -29.60
C CYS A 17 5.00 10.02 -29.13
N GLN A 18 4.33 11.15 -28.89
CA GLN A 18 2.88 11.25 -28.80
C GLN A 18 2.25 10.74 -30.09
N ARG A 19 1.33 9.78 -29.96
CA ARG A 19 0.48 9.34 -31.08
C ARG A 19 -0.73 10.27 -31.15
N ALA A 20 -0.79 11.06 -32.22
CA ALA A 20 -1.97 11.84 -32.57
C ALA A 20 -3.07 10.92 -33.15
N PRO A 21 -4.36 11.25 -32.94
CA PRO A 21 -5.49 10.50 -33.46
C PRO A 21 -5.81 10.88 -34.92
N GLU A 22 -6.28 9.91 -35.71
CA GLU A 22 -6.74 10.11 -37.10
C GLU A 22 -8.27 9.84 -37.18
N PRO A 23 -9.01 10.53 -38.07
CA PRO A 23 -10.38 10.97 -37.82
C PRO A 23 -11.49 10.05 -38.35
N GLU A 24 -12.69 10.31 -37.83
CA GLU A 24 -14.00 9.82 -38.32
C GLU A 24 -14.20 10.02 -39.82
N PRO A 25 -14.79 9.03 -40.51
CA PRO A 25 -15.62 9.28 -41.67
C PRO A 25 -17.08 9.49 -41.25
N ALA A 26 -17.55 10.73 -41.43
CA ALA A 26 -18.97 11.06 -41.52
C ALA A 26 -19.59 10.34 -42.74
N THR A 27 -20.74 9.69 -42.55
CA THR A 27 -21.63 9.30 -43.66
C THR A 27 -23.08 9.35 -43.17
N THR A 28 -23.74 10.43 -43.59
CA THR A 28 -25.08 10.47 -44.23
C THR A 28 -26.28 9.86 -43.50
N ALA A 29 -27.14 10.74 -42.97
CA ALA A 29 -28.59 10.51 -42.80
C ALA A 29 -29.31 10.70 -44.15
N PRO A 30 -30.41 9.95 -44.48
CA PRO A 30 -31.78 10.26 -44.00
C PRO A 30 -32.73 9.00 -44.02
N PRO A 31 -34.09 9.10 -43.99
CA PRO A 31 -35.02 9.87 -43.16
C PRO A 31 -35.89 8.97 -42.24
N ALA A 32 -36.69 9.61 -41.38
CA ALA A 32 -37.64 8.97 -40.45
C ALA A 32 -38.96 8.53 -41.10
N VAL A 33 -39.50 7.37 -40.66
CA VAL A 33 -40.94 7.05 -40.63
C VAL A 33 -41.22 6.02 -39.51
N PRO A 34 -42.42 6.03 -38.89
CA PRO A 34 -42.60 5.58 -37.51
C PRO A 34 -43.19 4.17 -37.34
N SER A 35 -43.00 3.67 -36.11
CA SER A 35 -43.89 2.80 -35.32
C SER A 35 -44.00 1.31 -35.66
N GLN A 36 -43.40 0.48 -34.81
CA GLN A 36 -44.12 -0.67 -34.23
C GLN A 36 -43.41 -1.15 -32.96
N ALA A 37 -44.06 -0.96 -31.81
CA ALA A 37 -43.69 -1.64 -30.58
C ALA A 37 -43.92 -3.15 -30.77
N LYS A 38 -42.84 -3.92 -30.62
CA LYS A 38 -42.90 -5.37 -30.38
C LYS A 38 -42.14 -5.64 -29.09
N ASP A 39 -42.88 -6.14 -28.11
CA ASP A 39 -42.36 -6.66 -26.85
C ASP A 39 -41.11 -7.52 -27.11
N SER A 40 -39.99 -7.04 -26.61
CA SER A 40 -38.80 -7.85 -26.39
C SER A 40 -38.74 -8.18 -24.90
N PRO A 41 -38.41 -9.42 -24.52
CA PRO A 41 -38.14 -9.73 -23.13
C PRO A 41 -37.02 -8.80 -22.68
N SER A 42 -37.26 -8.09 -21.58
CA SER A 42 -36.29 -7.22 -20.93
C SER A 42 -35.14 -8.08 -20.39
N ASP A 43 -34.24 -8.48 -21.28
CA ASP A 43 -32.88 -8.82 -20.93
C ASP A 43 -32.21 -7.49 -20.57
N ALA A 44 -32.34 -7.10 -19.31
CA ALA A 44 -31.71 -5.92 -18.75
C ALA A 44 -30.20 -6.18 -18.59
N THR A 45 -29.52 -6.46 -19.70
CA THR A 45 -28.08 -6.22 -19.81
C THR A 45 -27.91 -4.73 -20.07
N GLY A 46 -28.11 -3.93 -19.02
CA GLY A 46 -27.54 -2.59 -18.97
C GLY A 46 -26.00 -2.70 -19.05
N PRO A 47 -25.30 -1.65 -19.49
CA PRO A 47 -23.84 -1.66 -19.52
C PRO A 47 -23.32 -1.99 -18.11
N HIS A 48 -22.76 -3.19 -17.95
CA HIS A 48 -22.06 -3.58 -16.73
C HIS A 48 -20.78 -2.76 -16.69
N VAL A 49 -20.80 -1.67 -15.92
CA VAL A 49 -19.59 -0.94 -15.60
C VAL A 49 -18.80 -1.83 -14.64
N ASP A 50 -17.77 -2.48 -15.17
CA ASP A 50 -16.82 -3.24 -14.37
C ASP A 50 -15.98 -2.25 -13.55
N VAL A 51 -16.46 -1.93 -12.34
CA VAL A 51 -15.74 -1.08 -11.39
C VAL A 51 -14.78 -1.99 -10.63
N PRO A 52 -13.45 -1.74 -10.69
CA PRO A 52 -12.49 -2.56 -9.98
C PRO A 52 -12.79 -2.51 -8.46
N PRO A 53 -12.63 -3.64 -7.75
CA PRO A 53 -12.91 -3.68 -6.32
C PRO A 53 -12.00 -2.71 -5.56
N PRO A 54 -12.47 -2.12 -4.44
CA PRO A 54 -11.65 -1.26 -3.61
C PRO A 54 -10.35 -1.95 -3.16
N LEU A 55 -9.28 -1.17 -3.01
CA LEU A 55 -7.95 -1.67 -2.62
C LEU A 55 -7.99 -2.61 -1.40
N LEU A 56 -8.79 -2.22 -0.39
CA LEU A 56 -8.85 -2.91 0.91
C LEU A 56 -9.94 -3.99 0.98
N ALA A 57 -10.62 -4.30 -0.12
CA ALA A 57 -11.72 -5.27 -0.14
C ALA A 57 -11.27 -6.74 -0.02
N ALA A 58 -9.98 -6.99 0.22
CA ALA A 58 -9.45 -8.33 0.49
C ALA A 58 -9.79 -8.84 1.91
N VAL A 59 -10.28 -7.97 2.79
CA VAL A 59 -10.79 -8.32 4.12
C VAL A 59 -12.25 -7.90 4.26
N SER A 60 -12.94 -8.41 5.28
CA SER A 60 -14.31 -8.01 5.60
C SER A 60 -14.47 -6.50 5.76
N ALA A 61 -15.60 -5.94 5.32
CA ALA A 61 -15.81 -4.49 5.30
C ALA A 61 -15.74 -3.78 6.68
N GLY A 62 -15.93 -4.54 7.77
CA GLY A 62 -15.79 -4.05 9.15
C GLY A 62 -14.40 -4.29 9.76
N ALA A 63 -13.45 -4.81 8.99
CA ALA A 63 -12.09 -5.03 9.45
C ALA A 63 -11.40 -3.70 9.80
N GLU A 64 -10.48 -3.77 10.75
CA GLU A 64 -9.66 -2.62 11.12
C GLU A 64 -8.87 -2.08 9.92
N HIS A 65 -8.79 -0.75 9.79
CA HIS A 65 -8.00 -0.12 8.73
C HIS A 65 -6.50 -0.47 8.91
N PRO A 66 -5.73 -0.72 7.84
CA PRO A 66 -4.31 -1.10 7.94
C PRO A 66 -3.45 -0.14 8.79
N GLY A 67 -3.70 1.17 8.69
CA GLY A 67 -3.04 2.16 9.53
C GLY A 67 -3.32 1.94 11.02
N ALA A 68 -4.56 1.63 11.39
CA ALA A 68 -4.96 1.41 12.78
C ALA A 68 -4.29 0.13 13.36
N VAL A 69 -4.16 -0.94 12.57
CA VAL A 69 -3.38 -2.13 12.95
C VAL A 69 -1.94 -1.76 13.32
N ILE A 70 -1.30 -0.90 12.52
CA ILE A 70 0.07 -0.42 12.77
C ILE A 70 0.13 0.47 14.03
N HIS A 71 -0.86 1.33 14.24
CA HIS A 71 -0.96 2.13 15.48
C HIS A 71 -1.10 1.24 16.71
N GLY A 72 -1.94 0.20 16.65
CA GLY A 72 -2.10 -0.80 17.70
C GLY A 72 -0.79 -1.52 18.00
N TYR A 73 -0.10 -1.99 16.96
CA TYR A 73 1.21 -2.62 17.04
C TYR A 73 2.25 -1.73 17.73
N VAL A 74 2.41 -0.48 17.27
CA VAL A 74 3.35 0.49 17.86
C VAL A 74 2.99 0.82 19.32
N GLY A 75 1.69 0.83 19.64
CA GLY A 75 1.21 0.97 21.01
C GLY A 75 1.66 -0.19 21.93
N GLN A 76 1.69 -1.42 21.42
CA GLN A 76 2.23 -2.57 22.16
C GLN A 76 3.75 -2.47 22.34
N LEU A 77 4.48 -1.99 21.32
CA LEU A 77 5.92 -1.73 21.43
C LEU A 77 6.24 -0.72 22.54
N LEU A 78 5.45 0.36 22.64
CA LEU A 78 5.60 1.36 23.71
C LEU A 78 5.40 0.74 25.10
N ARG A 79 4.41 -0.15 25.23
CA ARG A 79 4.15 -0.89 26.48
C ARG A 79 5.18 -1.99 26.79
N ARG A 80 6.08 -2.26 25.84
CA ARG A 80 7.01 -3.40 25.84
C ARG A 80 6.32 -4.75 25.94
N ASP A 81 5.06 -4.83 25.48
CA ASP A 81 4.32 -6.08 25.37
C ASP A 81 4.59 -6.71 24.01
N PHE A 82 5.77 -7.33 23.88
CA PHE A 82 6.19 -7.94 22.62
C PHE A 82 5.33 -9.13 22.22
N ALA A 83 4.75 -9.86 23.18
CA ALA A 83 3.85 -10.95 22.88
C ALA A 83 2.56 -10.43 22.21
N ALA A 84 1.95 -9.36 22.73
CA ALA A 84 0.81 -8.74 22.09
C ALA A 84 1.18 -8.05 20.77
N ALA A 85 2.39 -7.49 20.66
CA ALA A 85 2.88 -6.90 19.41
C ALA A 85 3.05 -7.97 18.32
N ASP A 86 3.62 -9.13 18.67
CA ASP A 86 3.86 -10.24 17.75
C ASP A 86 2.57 -10.88 17.23
N ALA A 87 1.47 -10.78 17.98
CA ALA A 87 0.15 -11.24 17.52
C ALA A 87 -0.39 -10.45 16.31
N ALA A 88 0.12 -9.24 16.04
CA ALA A 88 -0.24 -8.47 14.85
C ALA A 88 0.43 -9.02 13.58
N TRP A 89 1.43 -9.89 13.69
CA TRP A 89 2.19 -10.43 12.57
C TRP A 89 1.56 -11.71 12.03
N ARG A 90 1.53 -11.86 10.70
CA ARG A 90 1.15 -13.11 10.01
C ARG A 90 2.07 -14.26 10.41
N THR A 91 3.34 -13.93 10.65
CA THR A 91 4.32 -14.84 11.22
C THR A 91 5.11 -14.06 12.24
N ALA A 92 4.95 -14.41 13.51
CA ALA A 92 5.63 -13.75 14.61
C ALA A 92 7.16 -13.74 14.37
N PRO A 93 7.81 -12.57 14.47
CA PRO A 93 9.25 -12.49 14.39
C PRO A 93 9.94 -13.32 15.47
N ARG A 94 11.07 -13.95 15.14
CA ARG A 94 11.86 -14.73 16.10
C ARG A 94 13.03 -13.90 16.63
N GLY A 95 13.12 -13.74 17.95
CA GLY A 95 14.22 -13.03 18.60
C GLY A 95 14.40 -11.60 18.05
N ASN A 96 15.65 -11.21 17.76
CA ASN A 96 15.98 -9.88 17.21
C ASN A 96 15.88 -9.81 15.68
N HIS A 97 15.27 -10.79 15.01
CA HIS A 97 15.15 -10.83 13.55
C HIS A 97 13.86 -10.20 13.02
N ALA A 98 13.17 -9.39 13.81
CA ALA A 98 12.05 -8.60 13.31
C ALA A 98 12.53 -7.58 12.29
N ASP A 99 11.76 -7.39 11.22
CA ASP A 99 12.09 -6.41 10.18
C ASP A 99 12.15 -4.96 10.70
N ASP A 100 11.49 -4.71 11.84
CA ASP A 100 11.49 -3.44 12.56
C ASP A 100 12.28 -3.52 13.89
N ALA A 101 13.25 -4.44 13.99
CA ALA A 101 14.03 -4.66 15.20
C ALA A 101 14.66 -3.38 15.77
N VAL A 102 14.93 -2.37 14.94
CA VAL A 102 15.41 -1.07 15.39
C VAL A 102 14.44 -0.38 16.37
N LEU A 103 13.13 -0.48 16.15
CA LEU A 103 12.12 0.07 17.05
C LEU A 103 12.03 -0.77 18.33
N ARG A 104 12.11 -2.10 18.21
CA ARG A 104 12.06 -3.03 19.35
C ARG A 104 13.28 -2.90 20.27
N ALA A 105 14.43 -2.54 19.70
CA ALA A 105 15.71 -2.38 20.40
C ALA A 105 15.80 -1.06 21.19
N LEU A 106 14.89 -0.10 20.97
CA LEU A 106 14.87 1.16 21.70
C LEU A 106 14.80 0.94 23.21
N GLN A 107 15.62 1.67 23.96
CA GLN A 107 15.64 1.68 25.42
C GLN A 107 15.09 3.00 25.95
N ASP A 108 14.67 3.01 27.22
CA ASP A 108 14.19 4.20 27.94
C ASP A 108 13.13 5.02 27.17
N VAL A 109 12.22 4.32 26.48
CA VAL A 109 11.18 4.93 25.64
C VAL A 109 10.09 5.53 26.51
N VAL A 110 9.96 6.84 26.45
CA VAL A 110 8.92 7.61 27.15
C VAL A 110 7.68 7.77 26.27
N ALA A 111 7.87 7.95 24.97
CA ALA A 111 6.78 8.03 24.00
C ALA A 111 7.20 7.44 22.66
N LEU A 112 6.27 6.76 22.00
CA LEU A 112 6.44 6.23 20.66
C LEU A 112 5.19 6.58 19.85
N ARG A 113 5.35 7.36 18.79
CA ARG A 113 4.25 7.81 17.92
C ARG A 113 4.55 7.39 16.50
N VAL A 114 3.52 6.88 15.82
CA VAL A 114 3.57 6.56 14.39
C VAL A 114 2.57 7.45 13.67
N ASN A 115 2.95 7.95 12.50
CA ASN A 115 2.06 8.50 11.50
C ASN A 115 2.04 7.51 10.33
N THR A 116 0.85 7.23 9.81
CA THR A 116 0.65 6.31 8.68
C THR A 116 0.22 7.09 7.44
N GLY A 117 0.76 6.70 6.28
CA GLY A 117 0.33 7.19 4.97
C GLY A 117 -0.83 6.37 4.41
N SER A 118 -1.30 6.74 3.22
CA SER A 118 -2.32 5.96 2.50
C SER A 118 -1.79 4.58 2.10
N PRO A 119 -2.56 3.49 2.26
CA PRO A 119 -2.17 2.18 1.77
C PRO A 119 -2.00 2.17 0.25
N VAL A 120 -1.03 1.39 -0.25
CA VAL A 120 -0.77 1.22 -1.68
C VAL A 120 -0.64 -0.27 -1.99
N ALA A 121 -1.21 -0.73 -3.11
CA ALA A 121 -1.02 -2.10 -3.58
C ALA A 121 0.46 -2.40 -3.85
N ARG A 122 0.88 -3.62 -3.54
CA ARG A 122 2.20 -4.18 -3.89
C ARG A 122 2.10 -5.49 -4.67
N ASP A 123 0.91 -5.81 -5.15
CA ASP A 123 0.66 -6.88 -6.09
C ASP A 123 -0.27 -6.39 -7.22
N THR A 124 -0.56 -7.28 -8.16
CA THR A 124 -1.46 -7.03 -9.29
C THR A 124 -2.83 -7.68 -9.12
N ARG A 125 -3.16 -8.18 -7.92
CA ARG A 125 -4.43 -8.86 -7.66
C ARG A 125 -5.53 -7.84 -7.36
N GLN A 126 -6.77 -8.22 -7.65
CA GLN A 126 -7.94 -7.40 -7.37
C GLN A 126 -9.00 -8.26 -6.65
N PRO A 127 -9.30 -7.99 -5.36
CA PRO A 127 -8.66 -6.99 -4.50
C PRO A 127 -7.20 -7.35 -4.16
N SER A 128 -6.41 -6.33 -3.81
CA SER A 128 -4.99 -6.47 -3.46
C SER A 128 -4.82 -7.35 -2.24
N GLN A 129 -3.92 -8.33 -2.30
CA GLN A 129 -3.65 -9.27 -1.21
C GLN A 129 -2.36 -8.92 -0.44
N LEU A 130 -1.57 -7.99 -0.96
CA LEU A 130 -0.41 -7.41 -0.33
C LEU A 130 -0.46 -5.89 -0.49
N ILE A 131 -0.59 -5.19 0.64
CA ILE A 131 -0.56 -3.73 0.68
C ILE A 131 0.67 -3.26 1.45
N GLU A 132 1.13 -2.05 1.13
CA GLU A 132 2.17 -1.34 1.88
C GLU A 132 1.61 -0.04 2.43
N VAL A 133 1.92 0.23 3.69
CA VAL A 133 1.53 1.45 4.39
C VAL A 133 2.82 2.18 4.78
N PRO A 134 3.10 3.35 4.17
CA PRO A 134 4.24 4.18 4.56
C PRO A 134 4.09 4.68 6.00
N VAL A 135 5.19 4.79 6.73
CA VAL A 135 5.18 5.27 8.11
C VAL A 135 6.30 6.28 8.39
N GLN A 136 6.02 7.17 9.32
CA GLN A 136 7.03 7.94 10.06
C GLN A 136 6.84 7.68 11.55
N VAL A 137 7.92 7.34 12.24
CA VAL A 137 7.89 7.05 13.67
C VAL A 137 8.77 8.05 14.42
N ARG A 138 8.26 8.54 15.54
CA ARG A 138 9.01 9.37 16.48
C ARG A 138 9.07 8.67 17.82
N ALA A 139 10.28 8.45 18.32
CA ALA A 139 10.54 7.94 19.66
C ALA A 139 11.11 9.07 20.52
N THR A 140 10.51 9.31 21.68
CA THR A 140 11.11 10.12 22.74
C THR A 140 11.70 9.17 23.77
N THR A 141 13.00 9.31 24.02
CA THR A 141 13.75 8.51 24.99
C THR A 141 14.34 9.41 26.08
N GLY A 142 14.90 8.81 27.14
CA GLY A 142 15.68 9.55 28.14
C GLY A 142 16.87 10.33 27.55
N ALA A 143 17.44 9.86 26.43
CA ALA A 143 18.57 10.49 25.75
C ALA A 143 18.17 11.56 24.71
N GLY A 144 16.89 11.67 24.36
CA GLY A 144 16.42 12.62 23.34
C GLY A 144 15.37 12.02 22.40
N THR A 145 15.09 12.74 21.32
CA THR A 145 14.13 12.31 20.29
C THR A 145 14.85 11.65 19.11
N LEU A 146 14.37 10.49 18.70
CA LEU A 146 14.80 9.76 17.50
C LEU A 146 13.66 9.72 16.48
N ARG A 147 14.00 9.75 15.20
CA ARG A 147 13.05 9.69 14.08
C ARG A 147 13.38 8.51 13.19
N TYR A 148 12.33 7.88 12.69
CA TYR A 148 12.41 6.76 11.76
C TYR A 148 11.42 6.96 10.61
N SER A 149 11.75 6.40 9.46
CA SER A 149 10.85 6.31 8.32
C SER A 149 10.89 4.92 7.72
N GLY A 150 9.85 4.58 6.96
CA GLY A 150 9.78 3.28 6.34
C GLY A 150 8.37 2.89 5.94
N TRP A 151 8.09 1.58 6.01
CA TRP A 151 6.80 1.02 5.66
C TRP A 151 6.52 -0.27 6.42
N TYR A 152 5.23 -0.61 6.51
CA TYR A 152 4.76 -1.95 6.89
C TYR A 152 3.96 -2.53 5.73
N ARG A 153 4.19 -3.80 5.42
CA ARG A 153 3.37 -4.57 4.49
C ARG A 153 2.40 -5.44 5.24
N LEU A 154 1.17 -5.45 4.79
CA LEU A 154 0.09 -6.21 5.39
C LEU A 154 -0.54 -7.14 4.35
N VAL A 155 -0.97 -8.29 4.84
CA VAL A 155 -1.72 -9.30 4.09
C VAL A 155 -3.01 -9.62 4.85
N PRO A 156 -4.08 -10.06 4.18
CA PRO A 156 -5.23 -10.62 4.88
C PRO A 156 -4.80 -11.82 5.73
N ASP A 157 -5.46 -12.02 6.85
CA ASP A 157 -5.45 -13.31 7.54
C ASP A 157 -6.04 -14.42 6.64
N PRO A 158 -5.79 -15.70 6.94
CA PRO A 158 -6.28 -16.81 6.11
C PRO A 158 -7.80 -16.79 5.88
N GLU A 159 -8.57 -16.25 6.84
CA GLU A 159 -10.02 -16.18 6.83
C GLU A 159 -10.56 -14.90 6.15
N GLY A 160 -9.70 -13.96 5.74
CA GLY A 160 -10.11 -12.68 5.14
C GLY A 160 -10.91 -11.78 6.08
N ARG A 161 -10.69 -11.89 7.39
CA ARG A 161 -11.36 -11.09 8.43
C ARG A 161 -10.54 -9.88 8.87
N ALA A 162 -9.22 -9.97 8.85
CA ALA A 162 -8.34 -8.92 9.38
C ALA A 162 -7.05 -8.77 8.57
N TRP A 163 -6.39 -7.63 8.74
CA TRP A 163 -5.04 -7.42 8.21
C TRP A 163 -4.00 -7.89 9.23
N GLN A 164 -2.94 -8.51 8.74
CA GLN A 164 -1.79 -8.94 9.53
C GLN A 164 -0.49 -8.40 8.92
N ILE A 165 0.45 -8.00 9.76
CA ILE A 165 1.77 -7.54 9.33
C ILE A 165 2.54 -8.72 8.74
N HIS A 166 2.95 -8.58 7.49
CA HIS A 166 3.72 -9.60 6.78
C HIS A 166 5.23 -9.33 6.86
N SER A 167 5.61 -8.07 6.66
CA SER A 167 7.00 -7.62 6.68
C SER A 167 7.06 -6.12 6.93
N ALA A 168 8.21 -5.60 7.31
CA ALA A 168 8.43 -4.17 7.45
C ALA A 168 9.78 -3.74 6.89
N GLN A 169 10.00 -2.44 6.83
CA GLN A 169 11.33 -1.85 6.77
C GLN A 169 11.24 -0.52 7.49
N VAL A 170 11.97 -0.37 8.59
CA VAL A 170 12.01 0.88 9.35
C VAL A 170 13.47 1.23 9.62
N GLN A 171 13.85 2.47 9.31
CA GLN A 171 15.23 2.93 9.42
C GLN A 171 15.29 4.29 10.09
N PRO A 172 16.35 4.56 10.88
CA PRO A 172 16.57 5.88 11.44
C PRO A 172 16.77 6.89 10.32
N VAL A 173 16.26 8.11 10.51
CA VAL A 173 16.52 9.24 9.64
C VAL A 173 17.30 10.30 10.41
N LEU A 174 18.33 10.83 9.76
CA LEU A 174 19.09 11.98 10.23
C LEU A 174 18.37 13.25 9.75
N ASP A 175 18.27 14.23 10.64
CA ASP A 175 17.80 15.58 10.30
C ASP A 175 18.92 16.36 9.56
#